data_AF-A0A954HM85-F1
#
_entry.id   AF-A0A954HM85-F1
#
_cell.length_a   1.000
_cell.length_b   1.000
_cell.length_c   1.000
_cell.angle_alpha   90.00
_cell.angle_beta   90.00
_cell.angle_gamma   90.00
#
_symmetry.space_group_name_H-M   'P 1'
#
loop_
_entity.id
_entity.type
_entity.pdbx_description
1 polymer ?
#
loop_
_entity_poly.entity_id
_entity_poly.type
_entity_poly.pdbx_seq_one_letter_code
_entity_poly.pdbx_strand_id
1 'polypeptide(L)' 'QRLHAAINSHARAKLVTQTNNYSHAEFTTPLFQFVDDLELHLDRQHNTIHIRSASRTGHSDLGVNRARVARLLKQADIGG' A
#
# COMPACT_ATOMS: atom_id res chain seq x y z
N GLN A 1 7.40 8.81 -7.02
CA GLN A 1 8.70 8.37 -6.44
C GLN A 1 8.67 8.23 -4.91
N ARG A 2 8.17 9.20 -4.13
CA ARG A 2 8.16 9.13 -2.65
C ARG A 2 7.32 7.98 -2.06
N LEU A 3 6.15 7.68 -2.64
CA LEU A 3 5.27 6.61 -2.14
C LEU A 3 5.88 5.20 -2.29
N HIS A 4 6.59 4.93 -3.38
CA HIS A 4 7.30 3.65 -3.55
C HIS A 4 8.45 3.51 -2.54
N ALA A 5 9.19 4.59 -2.27
CA ALA A 5 10.22 4.59 -1.25
C ALA A 5 9.64 4.32 0.15
N ALA A 6 8.48 4.90 0.47
CA ALA A 6 7.78 4.65 1.73
C ALA A 6 7.38 3.17 1.88
N ILE A 7 6.88 2.53 0.81
CA ILE A 7 6.57 1.09 0.82
C ILE A 7 7.84 0.26 1.02
N ASN A 8 8.89 0.52 0.25
CA ASN A 8 10.15 -0.24 0.35
C ASN A 8 10.85 -0.06 1.70
N SER A 9 10.62 1.05 2.40
CA SER A 9 11.16 1.29 3.74
C SER A 9 10.44 0.53 4.86
N HIS A 10 9.27 -0.07 4.57
CA HIS A 10 8.56 -0.88 5.57
C HIS A 10 9.18 -2.27 5.67
N ALA A 11 9.75 -2.59 6.83
CA ALA A 11 10.36 -3.88 7.13
C ALA A 11 9.43 -5.11 6.96
N ARG A 12 8.13 -4.88 6.73
CA ARG A 12 7.09 -5.91 6.56
C ARG A 12 6.36 -5.81 5.21
N ALA A 13 6.82 -4.93 4.34
CA ALA A 13 6.32 -4.79 2.98
C ALA A 13 7.21 -5.61 2.05
N LYS A 14 6.59 -6.47 1.26
CA LYS A 14 7.25 -7.19 0.17
C LYS A 14 6.72 -6.65 -1.15
N LEU A 15 7.58 -6.02 -1.93
CA LEU A 15 7.22 -5.61 -3.29
C LEU A 15 7.07 -6.86 -4.17
N VAL A 16 5.88 -7.09 -4.69
CA VAL A 16 5.55 -8.25 -5.54
C VAL A 16 5.67 -7.90 -7.01
N THR A 17 5.19 -6.71 -7.39
CA THR A 17 5.24 -6.24 -8.77
C THR A 17 5.41 -4.74 -8.80
N GLN A 18 6.27 -4.25 -9.70
CA GLN A 18 6.43 -2.83 -9.96
C GLN A 18 6.57 -2.62 -11.46
N THR A 19 5.73 -1.76 -12.01
CA THR A 19 5.80 -1.27 -13.38
C THR A 19 5.85 0.26 -13.40
N ASN A 20 5.85 0.85 -14.59
CA ASN A 20 5.89 2.31 -14.74
C ASN A 20 4.65 3.03 -14.17
N ASN A 21 3.51 2.36 -14.07
CA ASN A 21 2.23 2.94 -13.67
C ASN A 21 1.53 2.14 -12.56
N TYR A 22 2.05 0.99 -12.17
CA TYR A 22 1.42 0.12 -11.19
C TYR A 22 2.46 -0.40 -10.20
N SER A 23 2.09 -0.55 -8.94
CA SER A 23 2.92 -1.18 -7.93
C SER A 23 2.07 -1.95 -6.94
N HIS A 24 2.50 -3.16 -6.64
CA HIS A 24 1.83 -4.08 -5.74
C HIS A 24 2.81 -4.55 -4.68
N ALA A 25 2.42 -4.37 -3.43
CA ALA A 25 3.15 -4.82 -2.27
C ALA A 25 2.25 -5.64 -1.34
N GLU A 26 2.80 -6.72 -0.80
CA GLU A 26 2.19 -7.53 0.24
C GLU A 26 2.67 -7.05 1.61
N PHE A 27 1.76 -6.87 2.55
CA PHE A 27 2.05 -6.58 3.94
C PHE A 27 1.65 -7.76 4.81
N THR A 28 2.62 -8.32 5.54
CA THR A 28 2.35 -9.42 6.46
C THR A 28 2.29 -8.89 7.89
N THR A 29 1.20 -9.15 8.59
CA THR A 29 1.08 -8.83 10.02
C THR A 29 1.59 -10.01 10.88
N PRO A 30 2.56 -9.78 11.80
CA PRO A 30 3.19 -10.88 12.53
C PRO A 30 2.26 -11.58 13.51
N LEU A 31 1.27 -10.89 14.06
CA LEU A 31 0.43 -11.41 15.15
C LEU A 31 -0.59 -12.46 14.66
N PHE A 32 -1.00 -12.41 13.39
CA PHE A 32 -2.04 -13.28 12.83
C PHE A 32 -1.73 -13.82 11.43
N GLN A 33 -0.51 -13.61 10.93
CA GLN A 33 -0.07 -14.03 9.58
C GLN A 33 -0.99 -13.54 8.45
N PHE A 34 -1.81 -12.52 8.67
CA PHE A 34 -2.64 -11.96 7.62
C PHE A 34 -1.75 -11.27 6.60
N VAL A 35 -1.98 -11.62 5.34
CA VAL A 35 -1.37 -11.00 4.17
C VAL A 35 -2.37 -10.02 3.59
N ASP A 36 -1.97 -8.76 3.54
CA ASP A 36 -2.73 -7.68 2.92
C ASP A 36 -2.05 -7.27 1.62
N ASP A 37 -2.82 -7.11 0.55
CA ASP A 37 -2.36 -6.52 -0.69
C ASP A 37 -2.53 -5.00 -0.61
N LEU A 38 -1.46 -4.27 -0.97
CA LEU A 38 -1.48 -2.86 -1.25
C LEU A 38 -1.13 -2.65 -2.72
N GLU A 39 -2.08 -2.09 -3.46
CA GLU A 39 -1.92 -1.77 -4.87
C GLU A 39 -1.98 -0.27 -5.08
N LEU A 40 -1.07 0.22 -5.91
CA LEU A 40 -0.97 1.59 -6.36
C LEU A 40 -1.08 1.59 -7.87
N HIS A 41 -2.03 2.35 -8.40
CA HIS A 41 -2.15 2.58 -9.83
C HIS A 41 -2.10 4.08 -10.10
N LEU A 42 -1.05 4.50 -10.80
CA LEU A 42 -0.89 5.85 -11.32
C LEU A 42 -1.66 6.00 -12.63
N ASP A 43 -2.78 6.69 -12.57
CA ASP A 43 -3.48 7.15 -13.76
C ASP A 43 -2.87 8.48 -14.21
N ARG A 44 -2.01 8.39 -15.22
CA ARG A 44 -1.35 9.57 -15.80
C ARG A 44 -2.29 10.43 -16.63
N GLN A 45 -3.39 9.88 -17.14
CA GLN A 45 -4.34 10.63 -17.95
C GLN A 45 -5.12 11.63 -17.09
N HIS A 46 -5.52 11.18 -15.90
CA HIS A 46 -6.27 12.02 -14.94
C HIS A 46 -5.38 12.65 -13.86
N ASN A 47 -4.06 12.38 -13.90
CA ASN A 47 -3.09 12.79 -12.88
C ASN A 47 -3.51 12.36 -11.46
N THR A 48 -4.10 11.17 -11.34
CA THR A 48 -4.60 10.60 -10.08
C THR A 48 -3.84 9.34 -9.70
N ILE A 49 -3.76 9.08 -8.40
CA ILE A 49 -3.22 7.82 -7.87
C ILE A 49 -4.37 7.06 -7.21
N HIS A 50 -4.69 5.90 -7.75
CA HIS A 50 -5.62 4.96 -7.14
C HIS A 50 -4.85 4.10 -6.14
N ILE A 51 -5.37 4.00 -4.93
CA ILE A 51 -4.80 3.20 -3.85
C ILE A 51 -5.85 2.19 -3.41
N ARG A 52 -5.49 0.91 -3.44
CA ARG A 52 -6.33 -0.19 -2.95
C ARG A 52 -5.55 -0.94 -1.88
N SER A 53 -6.17 -1.16 -0.72
CA SER A 53 -5.63 -2.02 0.33
C SER A 53 -6.67 -3.03 0.74
N ALA A 54 -6.36 -4.33 0.59
CA ALA A 54 -7.31 -5.41 0.81
C ALA A 54 -6.63 -6.62 1.45
N SER A 55 -7.27 -7.21 2.46
CA SER A 55 -6.81 -8.44 3.11
C SER A 55 -7.17 -9.68 2.29
N ARG A 56 -6.24 -10.62 2.11
CA ARG A 56 -6.49 -11.86 1.34
C ARG A 56 -7.45 -12.82 2.01
N THR A 57 -7.56 -12.77 3.34
CA THR A 57 -8.35 -13.69 4.15
C THR A 57 -9.81 -13.24 4.34
N GLY A 58 -10.21 -12.08 3.79
CA GLY A 58 -11.58 -11.57 3.87
C GLY A 58 -12.05 -11.18 5.28
N HIS A 59 -11.15 -11.11 6.26
CA HIS A 59 -11.48 -10.72 7.63
C HIS A 59 -11.60 -9.20 7.76
N SER A 60 -12.57 -8.74 8.56
CA SER A 60 -12.64 -7.36 9.01
C SER A 60 -11.36 -7.03 9.79
N ASP A 61 -10.55 -6.13 9.24
CA ASP A 61 -9.22 -5.78 9.71
C ASP A 61 -9.24 -4.66 10.77
N LEU A 62 -10.41 -4.32 11.30
CA LEU A 62 -10.66 -3.21 12.23
C LEU A 62 -10.08 -1.87 11.75
N GLY A 63 -9.97 -1.66 10.44
CA GLY A 63 -9.44 -0.43 9.85
C GLY A 63 -7.91 -0.37 9.76
N VAL A 64 -7.19 -1.49 9.98
CA VAL A 64 -5.73 -1.57 9.86
C VAL A 64 -5.24 -1.20 8.45
N ASN A 65 -5.93 -1.64 7.39
CA ASN A 65 -5.63 -1.30 6.00
C ASN A 65 -5.78 0.21 5.77
N ARG A 66 -6.85 0.82 6.31
CA ARG A 66 -7.08 2.27 6.22
C ARG A 66 -5.97 3.05 6.93
N ALA A 67 -5.61 2.64 8.15
CA ALA A 67 -4.53 3.27 8.91
C ALA A 67 -3.17 3.13 8.18
N ARG A 68 -2.93 2.01 7.51
CA ARG A 68 -1.71 1.79 6.70
C ARG A 68 -1.65 2.75 5.53
N VAL A 69 -2.73 2.85 4.75
CA VAL A 69 -2.79 3.79 3.62
C VAL A 69 -2.56 5.23 4.10
N ALA A 70 -3.23 5.66 5.18
CA ALA A 70 -3.04 6.99 5.74
C ALA A 70 -1.58 7.25 6.16
N ARG A 71 -0.92 6.27 6.80
CA ARG A 71 0.50 6.38 7.17
C ARG A 71 1.41 6.50 5.96
N LEU A 72 1.17 5.71 4.91
CA LEU A 72 1.96 5.75 3.69
C LEU A 72 1.79 7.06 2.94
N LEU A 73 0.57 7.60 2.87
CA LEU A 73 0.30 8.92 2.30
C LEU A 73 1.05 10.02 3.08
N LYS A 74 0.99 9.98 4.41
CA LYS A 74 1.74 10.92 5.26
C LYS A 74 3.26 10.80 5.06
N GLN A 75 3.81 9.58 4.98
CA GLN A 75 5.23 9.36 4.73
C GLN A 75 5.67 9.80 3.33
N ALA A 76 4.78 9.69 2.35
CA ALA A 76 5.03 10.15 0.99
C ALA A 76 4.87 11.67 0.82
N ASP A 77 4.44 12.37 1.88
CA ASP A 77 4.13 13.80 1.88
C ASP A 77 2.99 14.13 0.89
N ILE A 78 2.10 13.17 0.68
CA ILE A 78 0.90 13.30 -0.15
C ILE A 78 -0.25 13.60 0.81
N GLY A 79 -0.43 14.87 1.16
CA GLY A 79 -1.44 15.30 2.12
C GLY A 79 -1.22 16.67 2.77
N GLY A 80 -0.48 17.56 2.11
CA GLY A 80 -0.40 18.98 2.45
C GLY A 80 -0.92 19.82 1.29
#